data_AF-A0A7X6C991-F1
#
_entry.id   AF-A0A7X6C991-F1
#
_cell.length_a   1.000
_cell.length_b   1.000
_cell.length_c   1.000
_cell.angle_alpha   90.00
_cell.angle_beta   90.00
_cell.angle_gamma   90.00
#
_symmetry.space_group_name_H-M   'P 1'
#
loop_
_entity.id
_entity.type
_entity.pdbx_description
1 polymer ?
#
loop_
_entity_poly.entity_id
_entity_poly.type
_entity_poly.pdbx_seq_one_letter_code
_entity_poly.pdbx_strand_id
1 'polypeptide(L)'
;MNFARLRKLKIKISLIRRREMWVITREGWVIAMMGLIVFTILMLKNIHPFLAVNSPLKADILVVEGWLPDYAIESAIAEFEKGGYSQLITTGVPLSKGYYLAEYKNYAELTAATCIALGFDRDKVVAVPAASVVKYRTAASAIALRDWLSTSALKVNSINLYSLGTHARRSWRIFQEVLNPEIKVGIIAAETQDYNPQEWWTSSEGFRIVTGEIIAYIYARFVEWKM
;
A
#
# COMPACT_ATOMS: atom_id res chain seq x y z
N MET A 1 -6.56 56.76 49.87
CA MET A 1 -7.17 55.50 50.35
C MET A 1 -8.52 55.31 49.65
N ASN A 2 -8.63 54.40 48.67
CA ASN A 2 -9.85 53.62 48.41
C ASN A 2 -9.63 52.64 47.24
N PHE A 3 -9.13 51.45 47.57
CA PHE A 3 -9.30 50.24 46.77
C PHE A 3 -10.71 49.71 47.03
N ALA A 4 -11.67 49.85 46.11
CA ALA A 4 -12.94 49.13 46.25
C ALA A 4 -13.65 48.88 44.91
N ARG A 5 -13.51 47.62 44.46
CA ARG A 5 -14.50 46.76 43.77
C ARG A 5 -14.01 46.16 42.45
N LEU A 6 -13.11 45.21 42.57
CA LEU A 6 -13.05 44.09 41.62
C LEU A 6 -14.16 43.09 42.01
N ARG A 7 -15.25 43.06 41.23
CA ARG A 7 -16.26 41.99 41.30
C ARG A 7 -15.58 40.67 40.94
N LYS A 8 -15.39 39.78 41.92
CA LYS A 8 -15.01 38.38 41.67
C LYS A 8 -16.17 37.68 40.94
N LEU A 9 -16.04 37.45 39.63
CA LEU A 9 -16.84 36.47 38.90
C LEU A 9 -16.53 35.08 39.49
N LYS A 10 -17.43 34.57 40.34
CA LYS A 10 -17.34 33.20 40.84
C LYS A 10 -17.73 32.24 39.71
N ILE A 11 -16.74 31.67 39.02
CA ILE A 11 -16.95 30.55 38.11
C ILE A 11 -17.39 29.36 38.96
N LYS A 12 -18.67 28.98 38.88
CA LYS A 12 -19.22 27.84 39.60
C LYS A 12 -19.03 26.59 38.75
N ILE A 13 -17.88 25.91 38.93
CA ILE A 13 -17.60 24.63 38.26
C ILE A 13 -18.42 23.56 38.98
N SER A 14 -19.48 23.06 38.31
CA SER A 14 -20.27 21.92 38.78
C SER A 14 -19.72 20.66 38.15
N LEU A 15 -19.05 19.81 38.95
CA LEU A 15 -18.43 18.58 38.45
C LEU A 15 -19.46 17.51 38.04
N ILE A 16 -20.68 17.59 38.56
CA ILE A 16 -21.76 16.63 38.27
C ILE A 16 -23.06 17.40 38.08
N ARG A 17 -23.85 17.06 37.05
CA ARG A 17 -25.18 17.61 36.80
C ARG A 17 -26.09 16.50 36.27
N ARG A 18 -27.21 16.23 36.93
CA ARG A 18 -28.21 15.26 36.45
C ARG A 18 -28.85 15.77 35.16
N ARG A 19 -28.85 14.93 34.11
CA ARG A 19 -29.57 15.14 32.86
C ARG A 19 -30.36 13.87 32.55
N GLU A 20 -31.58 14.03 32.03
CA GLU A 20 -32.34 12.91 31.47
C GLU A 20 -31.83 12.64 30.06
N MET A 21 -31.47 11.39 29.77
CA MET A 21 -30.95 10.96 28.48
C MET A 21 -31.69 9.71 28.01
N TRP A 22 -31.92 9.63 26.71
CA TRP A 22 -32.38 8.41 26.07
C TRP A 22 -31.31 7.34 26.21
N VAL A 23 -31.69 6.19 26.74
CA VAL A 23 -30.84 5.01 26.85
C VAL A 23 -31.33 3.94 25.90
N ILE A 24 -30.39 3.16 25.36
CA ILE A 24 -30.71 2.02 24.49
C ILE A 24 -31.47 0.98 25.33
N THR A 25 -32.63 0.53 24.84
CA THR A 25 -33.41 -0.53 25.50
C THR A 25 -32.71 -1.89 25.36
N ARG A 26 -33.18 -2.93 26.05
CA ARG A 26 -32.59 -4.27 25.92
C ARG A 26 -32.68 -4.78 24.48
N GLU A 27 -33.82 -4.55 23.83
CA GLU A 27 -34.08 -4.87 22.42
C GLU A 27 -33.16 -4.05 21.51
N GLY A 28 -32.98 -2.76 21.81
CA GLY A 28 -32.04 -1.91 21.10
C GLY A 28 -30.60 -2.41 21.18
N TRP A 29 -30.17 -2.91 22.34
CA TRP A 29 -28.84 -3.52 22.51
C TRP A 29 -28.70 -4.82 21.72
N VAL A 30 -29.74 -5.66 21.67
CA VAL A 30 -29.73 -6.88 20.85
C VAL A 30 -29.59 -6.54 19.37
N ILE A 31 -30.37 -5.56 18.88
CA ILE A 31 -30.28 -5.09 17.49
C ILE A 31 -28.89 -4.50 17.20
N ALA A 32 -28.35 -3.68 18.10
CA ALA A 32 -27.02 -3.09 17.94
C ALA A 32 -25.92 -4.15 17.90
N MET A 33 -25.97 -5.15 18.78
CA MET A 33 -25.02 -6.27 18.78
C MET A 33 -25.13 -7.12 17.52
N MET A 34 -26.34 -7.44 17.07
CA MET A 34 -26.55 -8.15 15.82
C MET A 34 -26.01 -7.35 14.62
N GLY A 35 -26.27 -6.04 14.57
CA GLY A 35 -25.72 -5.14 13.56
C GLY A 35 -24.19 -5.12 13.58
N LEU A 36 -23.58 -5.07 14.77
CA LEU A 36 -22.12 -5.09 14.92
C LEU A 36 -21.52 -6.42 14.43
N ILE A 37 -22.17 -7.56 14.72
CA ILE A 37 -21.73 -8.88 14.25
C ILE A 37 -21.79 -8.95 12.73
N VAL A 38 -22.92 -8.56 12.12
CA VAL A 38 -23.10 -8.56 10.66
C VAL A 38 -22.07 -7.63 10.01
N PHE A 39 -21.90 -6.42 10.54
CA PHE A 39 -20.89 -5.48 10.06
C PHE A 39 -19.48 -6.07 10.13
N THR A 40 -19.13 -6.70 11.26
CA THR A 40 -17.82 -7.33 11.43
C THR A 40 -17.60 -8.43 10.41
N ILE A 41 -18.56 -9.33 10.20
CA ILE A 41 -18.46 -10.41 9.20
C ILE A 41 -18.29 -9.84 7.79
N LEU A 42 -19.07 -8.81 7.43
CA LEU A 42 -18.95 -8.16 6.12
C LEU A 42 -17.59 -7.50 5.96
N MET A 43 -17.10 -6.79 6.98
CA MET A 43 -15.78 -6.17 6.97
C MET A 43 -14.67 -7.21 6.79
N LEU A 44 -14.70 -8.29 7.58
CA LEU A 44 -13.71 -9.35 7.52
C LEU A 44 -13.64 -10.00 6.12
N LYS A 45 -14.79 -10.25 5.49
CA LYS A 45 -14.85 -10.87 4.17
C LYS A 45 -14.48 -9.94 3.01
N ASN A 46 -14.82 -8.66 3.09
CA ASN A 46 -14.70 -7.75 1.94
C ASN A 46 -13.43 -6.90 1.97
N ILE A 47 -12.79 -6.70 3.12
CA ILE A 47 -11.64 -5.78 3.21
C ILE A 47 -10.40 -6.31 2.51
N HIS A 48 -10.16 -7.63 2.58
CA HIS A 48 -9.03 -8.25 1.89
C HIS A 48 -9.15 -8.12 0.37
N PRO A 49 -10.22 -8.61 -0.31
CA PRO A 49 -10.34 -8.46 -1.76
C PRO A 49 -10.47 -7.00 -2.20
N PHE A 50 -10.98 -6.11 -1.32
CA PHE A 50 -10.88 -4.68 -1.57
C PHE A 50 -9.41 -4.26 -1.68
N LEU A 51 -8.56 -4.51 -0.69
CA LEU A 51 -7.17 -4.08 -0.68
C LEU A 51 -6.29 -4.80 -1.71
N ALA A 52 -6.47 -6.10 -1.89
CA ALA A 52 -5.77 -6.94 -2.88
C ALA A 52 -6.43 -6.82 -4.26
N VAL A 53 -6.54 -5.59 -4.75
CA VAL A 53 -7.19 -5.29 -6.02
C VAL A 53 -6.38 -5.81 -7.20
N ASN A 54 -7.03 -6.54 -8.09
CA ASN A 54 -6.44 -7.02 -9.33
C ASN A 54 -7.20 -6.40 -10.52
N SER A 55 -6.53 -5.56 -11.29
CA SER A 55 -7.11 -4.82 -12.42
C SER A 55 -6.02 -4.53 -13.47
N PRO A 56 -5.49 -5.57 -14.14
CA PRO A 56 -4.46 -5.41 -15.16
C PRO A 56 -4.99 -4.68 -16.40
N LEU A 57 -4.08 -4.02 -17.11
CA LEU A 57 -4.29 -3.46 -18.45
C LEU A 57 -3.55 -4.30 -19.48
N LYS A 58 -3.91 -4.15 -20.77
CA LYS A 58 -3.02 -4.56 -21.84
C LYS A 58 -1.87 -3.56 -21.90
N ALA A 59 -0.69 -3.95 -21.44
CA ALA A 59 0.46 -3.09 -21.28
C ALA A 59 1.74 -3.79 -21.76
N ASP A 60 2.70 -3.01 -22.28
CA ASP A 60 3.95 -3.54 -22.84
C ASP A 60 5.05 -3.70 -21.77
N ILE A 61 4.84 -3.15 -20.57
CA ILE A 61 5.81 -3.17 -19.47
C ILE A 61 5.17 -3.68 -18.19
N LEU A 62 5.88 -4.59 -17.53
CA LEU A 62 5.58 -5.06 -16.18
C LEU A 62 6.52 -4.38 -15.20
N VAL A 63 5.98 -3.62 -14.26
CA VAL A 63 6.73 -2.97 -13.19
C VAL A 63 6.57 -3.80 -11.93
N VAL A 64 7.67 -4.29 -11.37
CA VAL A 64 7.69 -5.13 -10.17
C VAL A 64 8.22 -4.32 -8.99
N GLU A 65 7.46 -4.28 -7.89
CA GLU A 65 7.98 -3.69 -6.65
C GLU A 65 9.15 -4.54 -6.11
N GLY A 66 10.28 -3.92 -5.79
CA GLY A 66 11.52 -4.65 -5.50
C GLY A 66 11.62 -5.21 -4.08
N TRP A 67 10.60 -5.02 -3.25
CA TRP A 67 10.58 -5.56 -1.89
C TRP A 67 9.88 -6.93 -1.80
N LEU A 68 9.37 -7.43 -2.94
CA LEU A 68 8.63 -8.68 -3.00
C LEU A 68 9.49 -9.87 -2.56
N PRO A 69 8.87 -10.88 -1.90
CA PRO A 69 9.54 -12.14 -1.60
C PRO A 69 9.79 -12.96 -2.88
N ASP A 70 10.77 -13.88 -2.83
CA ASP A 70 11.22 -14.66 -3.99
C ASP A 70 10.08 -15.40 -4.71
N TYR A 71 9.14 -16.00 -3.97
CA TYR A 71 7.98 -16.68 -4.57
C TYR A 71 7.09 -15.74 -5.41
N ALA A 72 7.01 -14.47 -5.03
CA ALA A 72 6.25 -13.46 -5.75
C ALA A 72 7.03 -12.94 -6.95
N ILE A 73 8.37 -12.93 -6.90
CA ILE A 73 9.24 -12.65 -8.05
C ILE A 73 9.11 -13.76 -9.10
N GLU A 74 9.14 -15.04 -8.70
CA GLU A 74 8.85 -16.17 -9.60
C GLU A 74 7.48 -16.03 -10.28
N SER A 75 6.46 -15.64 -9.50
CA SER A 75 5.11 -15.40 -10.02
C SER A 75 5.05 -14.20 -10.97
N ALA A 76 5.85 -13.16 -10.73
CA ALA A 76 5.97 -12.00 -11.62
C ALA A 76 6.66 -12.37 -12.94
N ILE A 77 7.67 -13.24 -12.92
CA ILE A 77 8.31 -13.79 -14.12
C ILE A 77 7.30 -14.62 -14.93
N ALA A 78 6.54 -15.49 -14.26
CA ALA A 78 5.50 -16.28 -14.94
C ALA A 78 4.39 -15.40 -15.54
N GLU A 79 4.02 -14.30 -14.88
CA GLU A 79 3.12 -13.28 -15.43
C GLU A 79 3.75 -12.60 -16.65
N PHE A 80 5.03 -12.25 -16.59
CA PHE A 80 5.76 -11.62 -17.70
C PHE A 80 5.70 -12.48 -18.97
N GLU A 81 6.01 -13.78 -18.83
CA GLU A 81 6.04 -14.74 -19.94
C GLU A 81 4.66 -14.97 -20.57
N LYS A 82 3.60 -14.88 -19.77
CA LYS A 82 2.21 -15.07 -20.24
C LYS A 82 1.60 -13.80 -20.81
N GLY A 83 1.91 -12.64 -20.24
CA GLY A 83 1.24 -11.37 -20.51
C GLY A 83 1.75 -10.61 -21.75
N GLY A 84 2.78 -11.12 -22.43
CA GLY A 84 3.30 -10.53 -23.67
C GLY A 84 4.05 -9.22 -23.46
N TYR A 85 4.60 -9.00 -22.27
CA TYR A 85 5.39 -7.82 -21.95
C TYR A 85 6.74 -7.83 -22.67
N SER A 86 7.27 -6.65 -22.96
CA SER A 86 8.56 -6.44 -23.62
C SER A 86 9.70 -6.22 -22.63
N GLN A 87 9.41 -5.57 -21.49
CA GLN A 87 10.39 -5.22 -20.47
C GLN A 87 9.80 -5.40 -19.07
N LEU A 88 10.58 -6.03 -18.18
CA LEU A 88 10.33 -6.09 -16.74
C LEU A 88 11.17 -5.01 -16.07
N ILE A 89 10.53 -4.09 -15.34
CA ILE A 89 11.22 -3.04 -14.61
C ILE A 89 11.06 -3.30 -13.11
N THR A 90 12.16 -3.44 -12.38
CA THR A 90 12.13 -3.53 -10.92
C THR A 90 12.34 -2.15 -10.32
N THR A 91 11.59 -1.82 -9.27
CA THR A 91 11.68 -0.51 -8.59
C THR A 91 11.94 -0.67 -7.11
N GLY A 92 12.59 0.30 -6.47
CA GLY A 92 12.76 0.23 -5.01
C GLY A 92 13.82 1.15 -4.45
N VAL A 93 13.65 1.47 -3.16
CA VAL A 93 14.59 2.30 -2.39
C VAL A 93 15.76 1.45 -1.86
N PRO A 94 16.76 2.06 -1.17
CA PRO A 94 17.84 1.30 -0.53
C PRO A 94 17.36 0.23 0.44
N LEU A 95 18.18 -0.82 0.61
CA LEU A 95 17.87 -1.91 1.53
C LEU A 95 17.78 -1.39 2.96
N SER A 96 16.69 -1.73 3.66
CA SER A 96 16.45 -1.30 5.03
C SER A 96 17.20 -2.14 6.08
N LYS A 97 17.65 -3.34 5.69
CA LYS A 97 18.42 -4.25 6.54
C LYS A 97 19.41 -5.02 5.66
N GLY A 98 20.57 -5.37 6.22
CA GLY A 98 21.62 -6.10 5.49
C GLY A 98 22.44 -5.25 4.51
N TYR A 99 22.18 -3.94 4.41
CA TYR A 99 22.83 -3.02 3.46
C TYR A 99 24.37 -3.11 3.46
N TYR A 100 25.02 -3.17 4.63
CA TYR A 100 26.48 -3.23 4.72
C TYR A 100 27.08 -4.58 4.31
N LEU A 101 26.28 -5.64 4.27
CA LEU A 101 26.70 -7.01 3.93
C LEU A 101 26.25 -7.44 2.52
N ALA A 102 25.19 -6.83 2.00
CA ALA A 102 24.60 -7.20 0.72
C ALA A 102 25.46 -6.75 -0.47
N GLU A 103 25.53 -7.55 -1.52
CA GLU A 103 26.13 -7.16 -2.80
C GLU A 103 25.36 -5.99 -3.43
N TYR A 104 24.03 -6.15 -3.54
CA TYR A 104 23.12 -5.11 -4.03
C TYR A 104 22.68 -4.17 -2.90
N LYS A 105 22.62 -2.87 -3.19
CA LYS A 105 22.39 -1.83 -2.16
C LYS A 105 20.96 -1.31 -2.12
N ASN A 106 20.12 -1.67 -3.08
CA ASN A 106 18.71 -1.30 -3.12
C ASN A 106 17.83 -2.46 -3.61
N TYR A 107 16.55 -2.33 -3.32
CA TYR A 107 15.53 -3.34 -3.64
C TYR A 107 15.32 -3.52 -5.16
N ALA A 108 15.54 -2.48 -5.98
CA ALA A 108 15.40 -2.58 -7.43
C ALA A 108 16.47 -3.51 -8.03
N GLU A 109 17.75 -3.23 -7.74
CA GLU A 109 18.88 -4.02 -8.21
C GLU A 109 18.87 -5.43 -7.64
N LEU A 110 18.55 -5.57 -6.34
CA LEU A 110 18.42 -6.88 -5.70
C LEU A 110 17.38 -7.74 -6.44
N THR A 111 16.19 -7.20 -6.69
CA THR A 111 15.12 -7.94 -7.38
C THR A 111 15.48 -8.25 -8.82
N ALA A 112 16.11 -7.33 -9.55
CA ALA A 112 16.56 -7.59 -10.92
C ALA A 112 17.58 -8.73 -10.97
N ALA A 113 18.52 -8.74 -10.02
CA ALA A 113 19.49 -9.81 -9.87
C ALA A 113 18.82 -11.15 -9.49
N THR A 114 17.82 -11.13 -8.59
CA THR A 114 17.01 -12.31 -8.28
C THR A 114 16.30 -12.84 -9.52
N CYS A 115 15.70 -11.98 -10.35
CA CYS A 115 15.08 -12.41 -11.60
C CYS A 115 16.09 -13.15 -12.50
N ILE A 116 17.28 -12.58 -12.69
CA ILE A 116 18.34 -13.19 -13.52
C ILE A 116 18.80 -14.52 -12.93
N ALA A 117 18.96 -14.59 -11.60
CA ALA A 117 19.36 -15.82 -10.91
C ALA A 117 18.31 -16.93 -11.04
N LEU A 118 17.03 -16.57 -11.15
CA LEU A 118 15.91 -17.48 -11.44
C LEU A 118 15.79 -17.86 -12.93
N GLY A 119 16.73 -17.43 -13.78
CA GLY A 119 16.78 -17.77 -15.20
C GLY A 119 16.08 -16.78 -16.11
N PHE A 120 15.65 -15.61 -15.61
CA PHE A 120 15.06 -14.57 -16.45
C PHE A 120 16.11 -13.93 -17.36
N ASP A 121 15.68 -13.58 -18.57
CA ASP A 121 16.53 -12.94 -19.57
C ASP A 121 17.04 -11.58 -19.07
N ARG A 122 18.37 -11.45 -18.99
CA ARG A 122 19.04 -10.24 -18.50
C ARG A 122 18.70 -9.02 -19.37
N ASP A 123 18.50 -9.21 -20.67
CA ASP A 123 18.21 -8.09 -21.58
C ASP A 123 16.77 -7.60 -21.44
N LYS A 124 15.90 -8.37 -20.76
CA LYS A 124 14.49 -8.05 -20.51
C LYS A 124 14.22 -7.51 -19.12
N VAL A 125 15.22 -7.36 -18.26
CA VAL A 125 15.06 -6.76 -16.93
C VAL A 125 15.88 -5.48 -16.76
N VAL A 126 15.25 -4.45 -16.22
CA VAL A 126 15.92 -3.19 -15.86
C VAL A 126 15.62 -2.84 -14.42
N ALA A 127 16.67 -2.52 -13.64
CA ALA A 127 16.52 -1.98 -12.30
C ALA A 127 16.42 -0.45 -12.35
N VAL A 128 15.38 0.10 -11.72
CA VAL A 128 15.20 1.54 -11.51
C VAL A 128 15.22 1.84 -10.01
N PRO A 129 16.40 2.13 -9.45
CA PRO A 129 16.54 2.43 -8.03
C PRO A 129 15.99 3.82 -7.70
N ALA A 130 15.39 3.94 -6.52
CA ALA A 130 14.92 5.21 -5.96
C ALA A 130 15.84 5.70 -4.85
N ALA A 131 15.87 7.03 -4.64
CA ALA A 131 16.63 7.64 -3.56
C ALA A 131 16.14 7.19 -2.16
N SER A 132 17.02 7.30 -1.18
CA SER A 132 16.65 7.05 0.23
C SER A 132 15.68 8.12 0.72
N VAL A 133 14.52 7.70 1.19
CA VAL A 133 13.51 8.58 1.77
C VAL A 133 12.98 8.00 3.08
N VAL A 134 12.75 8.88 4.06
CA VAL A 134 12.20 8.49 5.37
C VAL A 134 10.69 8.26 5.28
N LYS A 135 10.01 9.04 4.45
CA LYS A 135 8.55 8.94 4.19
C LYS A 135 8.33 8.66 2.71
N TYR A 136 7.20 8.05 2.38
CA TYR A 136 6.70 7.92 1.00
C TYR A 136 7.58 7.08 0.06
N ARG A 137 8.10 5.94 0.56
CA ARG A 137 8.97 5.02 -0.22
C ARG A 137 8.34 4.55 -1.55
N THR A 138 7.05 4.25 -1.55
CA THR A 138 6.31 3.87 -2.76
C THR A 138 6.26 5.03 -3.77
N ALA A 139 6.03 6.26 -3.31
CA ALA A 139 6.01 7.44 -4.18
C ALA A 139 7.40 7.74 -4.75
N ALA A 140 8.46 7.64 -3.95
CA ALA A 140 9.83 7.78 -4.44
C ALA A 140 10.18 6.76 -5.53
N SER A 141 9.68 5.53 -5.41
CA SER A 141 9.86 4.49 -6.43
C SER A 141 9.09 4.81 -7.73
N ALA A 142 7.86 5.30 -7.60
CA ALA A 142 7.07 5.75 -8.75
C ALA A 142 7.68 6.98 -9.44
N ILE A 143 8.22 7.95 -8.68
CA ILE A 143 8.89 9.14 -9.22
C ILE A 143 10.15 8.74 -9.97
N ALA A 144 10.99 7.89 -9.37
CA ALA A 144 12.20 7.39 -10.02
C ALA A 144 11.87 6.67 -11.33
N LEU A 145 10.78 5.86 -11.34
CA LEU A 145 10.28 5.24 -12.55
C LEU A 145 9.85 6.26 -13.60
N ARG A 146 9.06 7.27 -13.23
CA ARG A 146 8.63 8.34 -14.14
C ARG A 146 9.82 9.03 -14.79
N ASP A 147 10.79 9.44 -13.96
CA ASP A 147 11.96 10.19 -14.42
C ASP A 147 12.84 9.32 -15.33
N TRP A 148 13.01 8.03 -15.00
CA TRP A 148 13.70 7.07 -15.86
C TRP A 148 12.96 6.86 -17.19
N LEU A 149 11.64 6.66 -17.18
CA LEU A 149 10.84 6.50 -18.40
C LEU A 149 10.95 7.72 -19.31
N SER A 150 10.97 8.93 -18.74
CA SER A 150 11.08 10.19 -19.50
C SER A 150 12.40 10.35 -20.26
N THR A 151 13.45 9.66 -19.81
CA THR A 151 14.80 9.69 -20.41
C THR A 151 15.12 8.42 -21.20
N SER A 152 14.30 7.37 -21.06
CA SER A 152 14.43 6.12 -21.80
C SER A 152 14.01 6.28 -23.26
N ALA A 153 14.50 5.39 -24.14
CA ALA A 153 14.03 5.30 -25.52
C ALA A 153 12.64 4.63 -25.64
N LEU A 154 12.09 4.10 -24.53
CA LEU A 154 10.83 3.38 -24.52
C LEU A 154 9.66 4.35 -24.64
N LYS A 155 8.76 4.09 -25.59
CA LYS A 155 7.48 4.81 -25.69
C LYS A 155 6.41 4.03 -24.94
N VAL A 156 6.09 4.48 -23.73
CA VAL A 156 5.24 3.75 -22.79
C VAL A 156 3.95 4.52 -22.57
N ASN A 157 2.82 3.94 -22.99
CA ASN A 157 1.49 4.53 -22.77
C ASN A 157 0.75 3.87 -21.59
N SER A 158 1.17 2.65 -21.23
CA SER A 158 0.57 1.88 -20.14
C SER A 158 1.57 0.90 -19.54
N ILE A 159 1.46 0.69 -18.24
CA ILE A 159 2.21 -0.31 -17.47
C ILE A 159 1.24 -1.16 -16.63
N ASN A 160 1.65 -2.36 -16.26
CA ASN A 160 1.07 -3.08 -15.13
C ASN A 160 2.04 -3.04 -13.95
N LEU A 161 1.57 -2.57 -12.80
CA LEU A 161 2.29 -2.66 -11.54
C LEU A 161 2.01 -4.03 -10.91
N TYR A 162 3.05 -4.71 -10.44
CA TYR A 162 2.99 -5.99 -9.77
C TYR A 162 3.40 -5.79 -8.30
N SER A 163 2.46 -6.07 -7.39
CA SER A 163 2.56 -5.77 -5.97
C SER A 163 1.97 -6.90 -5.13
N LEU A 164 2.34 -7.02 -3.85
CA LEU A 164 1.92 -8.13 -3.00
C LEU A 164 0.56 -7.88 -2.34
N GLY A 165 -0.40 -8.78 -2.57
CA GLY A 165 -1.64 -8.89 -1.80
C GLY A 165 -2.29 -7.54 -1.51
N THR A 166 -2.57 -7.27 -0.23
CA THR A 166 -3.27 -6.06 0.20
C THR A 166 -2.51 -4.75 -0.01
N HIS A 167 -1.21 -4.79 -0.28
CA HIS A 167 -0.42 -3.59 -0.59
C HIS A 167 -0.81 -2.99 -1.96
N ALA A 168 -1.33 -3.82 -2.86
CA ALA A 168 -1.59 -3.48 -4.25
C ALA A 168 -2.45 -2.23 -4.41
N ARG A 169 -3.55 -2.06 -3.65
CA ARG A 169 -4.43 -0.90 -3.81
C ARG A 169 -3.74 0.42 -3.50
N ARG A 170 -2.94 0.47 -2.44
CA ARG A 170 -2.24 1.70 -2.05
C ARG A 170 -1.14 2.03 -3.06
N SER A 171 -0.34 1.05 -3.45
CA SER A 171 0.69 1.26 -4.48
C SER A 171 0.09 1.68 -5.80
N TRP A 172 -0.98 1.03 -6.25
CA TRP A 172 -1.68 1.38 -7.49
C TRP A 172 -2.11 2.84 -7.51
N ARG A 173 -2.74 3.32 -6.43
CA ARG A 173 -3.15 4.72 -6.30
C ARG A 173 -1.97 5.68 -6.44
N ILE A 174 -0.87 5.40 -5.75
CA ILE A 174 0.32 6.26 -5.74
C ILE A 174 0.97 6.30 -7.14
N PHE A 175 1.14 5.13 -7.78
CA PHE A 175 1.69 5.08 -9.13
C PHE A 175 0.77 5.78 -10.14
N GLN A 176 -0.55 5.63 -10.01
CA GLN A 176 -1.50 6.39 -10.82
C GLN A 176 -1.36 7.90 -10.62
N GLU A 177 -1.18 8.36 -9.39
CA GLU A 177 -1.03 9.79 -9.10
C GLU A 177 0.27 10.38 -9.66
N VAL A 178 1.34 9.58 -9.67
CA VAL A 178 2.66 10.01 -10.16
C VAL A 178 2.79 9.97 -11.69
N LEU A 179 2.14 8.99 -12.33
CA LEU A 179 2.32 8.69 -13.75
C LEU A 179 1.18 9.18 -14.66
N ASN A 180 0.03 9.56 -14.10
CA ASN A 180 -1.05 10.17 -14.88
C ASN A 180 -0.76 11.67 -15.13
N PRO A 181 -1.25 12.22 -16.25
CA PRO A 181 -2.06 11.58 -17.29
C PRO A 181 -1.28 10.82 -18.38
N GLU A 182 0.05 10.86 -18.35
CA GLU A 182 0.90 10.39 -19.46
C GLU A 182 0.88 8.87 -19.62
N ILE A 183 0.86 8.11 -18.53
CA ILE A 183 0.98 6.65 -18.53
C ILE A 183 -0.14 6.04 -17.70
N LYS A 184 -0.94 5.18 -18.33
CA LYS A 184 -1.99 4.42 -17.64
C LYS A 184 -1.38 3.31 -16.80
N VAL A 185 -1.82 3.18 -15.55
CA VAL A 185 -1.31 2.16 -14.63
C VAL A 185 -2.40 1.12 -14.35
N GLY A 186 -2.15 -0.13 -14.73
CA GLY A 186 -2.86 -1.31 -14.25
C GLY A 186 -2.19 -1.89 -13.01
N ILE A 187 -2.87 -2.81 -12.32
CA ILE A 187 -2.36 -3.43 -11.09
C ILE A 187 -2.62 -4.93 -11.10
N ILE A 188 -1.61 -5.67 -10.67
CA ILE A 188 -1.65 -7.11 -10.41
C ILE A 188 -1.29 -7.30 -8.94
N ALA A 189 -2.25 -7.85 -8.19
CA ALA A 189 -2.02 -8.24 -6.80
C ALA A 189 -1.54 -9.70 -6.77
N ALA A 190 -0.26 -9.90 -6.45
CA ALA A 190 0.29 -11.22 -6.20
C ALA A 190 -0.40 -11.88 -5.00
N GLU A 191 -0.65 -13.17 -5.14
CA GLU A 191 -1.12 -13.99 -4.03
C GLU A 191 -0.03 -14.06 -2.96
N THR A 192 -0.41 -13.83 -1.70
CA THR A 192 0.49 -13.99 -0.55
C THR A 192 0.51 -15.45 -0.12
N GLN A 193 1.69 -15.93 0.26
CA GLN A 193 1.87 -17.24 0.90
C GLN A 193 2.03 -17.11 2.42
N ASP A 194 2.00 -15.89 2.96
CA ASP A 194 2.29 -15.59 4.36
C ASP A 194 1.09 -15.88 5.28
N TYR A 195 -0.13 -15.86 4.73
CA TYR A 195 -1.38 -16.13 5.45
C TYR A 195 -2.50 -16.54 4.48
N ASN A 196 -3.58 -17.15 4.99
CA ASN A 196 -4.78 -17.45 4.19
C ASN A 196 -5.61 -16.17 3.93
N PRO A 197 -5.76 -15.69 2.68
CA PRO A 197 -6.54 -14.48 2.35
C PRO A 197 -8.00 -14.51 2.80
N GLN A 198 -8.64 -15.68 2.82
CA GLN A 198 -10.06 -15.82 3.18
C GLN A 198 -10.31 -15.78 4.68
N GLU A 199 -9.27 -16.01 5.47
CA GLU A 199 -9.31 -16.11 6.93
C GLU A 199 -8.17 -15.29 7.55
N TRP A 200 -7.82 -14.17 6.93
CA TRP A 200 -6.62 -13.38 7.24
C TRP A 200 -6.53 -12.97 8.72
N TRP A 201 -7.67 -12.82 9.40
CA TRP A 201 -7.76 -12.45 10.82
C TRP A 201 -7.37 -13.57 11.79
N THR A 202 -7.20 -14.81 11.31
CA THR A 202 -6.86 -15.98 12.14
C THR A 202 -5.36 -16.12 12.42
N SER A 203 -4.53 -15.38 11.68
CA SER A 203 -3.07 -15.37 11.85
C SER A 203 -2.56 -14.00 12.29
N SER A 204 -1.46 -13.96 13.04
CA SER A 204 -0.84 -12.68 13.42
C SER A 204 -0.33 -11.90 12.22
N GLU A 205 0.16 -12.61 11.19
CA GLU A 205 0.72 -12.01 9.99
C GLU A 205 -0.39 -11.36 9.14
N GLY A 206 -1.42 -12.14 8.79
CA GLY A 206 -2.58 -11.62 8.07
C GLY A 206 -3.29 -10.49 8.80
N PHE A 207 -3.47 -10.60 10.12
CA PHE A 207 -4.07 -9.52 10.92
C PHE A 207 -3.25 -8.23 10.82
N ARG A 208 -1.93 -8.29 11.01
CA ARG A 208 -1.05 -7.11 10.97
C ARG A 208 -0.97 -6.49 9.58
N ILE A 209 -0.79 -7.31 8.54
CA ILE A 209 -0.68 -6.85 7.16
C ILE A 209 -1.97 -6.17 6.71
N VAL A 210 -3.11 -6.84 6.87
CA VAL A 210 -4.40 -6.31 6.39
C VAL A 210 -4.77 -5.05 7.16
N THR A 211 -4.71 -5.06 8.49
CA THR A 211 -5.03 -3.85 9.29
C THR A 211 -4.07 -2.70 9.04
N GLY A 212 -2.78 -3.00 8.89
CA GLY A 212 -1.75 -2.03 8.51
C GLY A 212 -2.04 -1.38 7.17
N GLU A 213 -2.43 -2.16 6.15
CA GLU A 213 -2.77 -1.63 4.83
C GLU A 213 -4.10 -0.88 4.80
N ILE A 214 -5.08 -1.19 5.65
CA ILE A 214 -6.27 -0.34 5.83
C ILE A 214 -5.84 1.07 6.27
N ILE A 215 -5.03 1.14 7.34
CA ILE A 215 -4.58 2.41 7.91
C ILE A 215 -3.71 3.16 6.90
N ALA A 216 -2.75 2.47 6.28
CA ALA A 216 -1.84 3.06 5.30
C ALA A 216 -2.59 3.55 4.05
N TYR A 217 -3.60 2.82 3.57
CA TYR A 217 -4.43 3.24 2.45
C TYR A 217 -5.25 4.48 2.79
N ILE A 218 -5.87 4.54 3.97
CA ILE A 218 -6.59 5.73 4.44
C ILE A 218 -5.63 6.92 4.53
N TYR A 219 -4.46 6.73 5.13
CA TYR A 219 -3.41 7.75 5.21
C TYR A 219 -3.03 8.24 3.80
N ALA A 220 -2.80 7.32 2.86
CA ALA A 220 -2.48 7.66 1.48
C ALA A 220 -3.61 8.34 0.71
N ARG A 221 -4.86 8.07 1.07
CA ARG A 221 -6.04 8.64 0.40
C ARG A 221 -6.31 10.08 0.80
N PHE A 222 -6.00 10.46 2.04
CA PHE A 222 -6.49 11.71 2.65
C PHE A 222 -5.40 12.67 3.13
N VAL A 223 -4.18 12.20 3.37
CA VAL A 223 -3.08 13.11 3.69
C VAL A 223 -2.51 13.61 2.37
N GLU A 224 -2.42 14.92 2.17
CA GLU A 224 -1.79 15.47 0.96
C GLU A 224 -0.31 15.12 0.94
N TRP A 225 0.10 14.45 -0.14
CA TRP A 225 1.49 14.17 -0.46
C TRP A 225 1.94 15.35 -1.32
N LYS A 226 2.49 16.39 -0.70
CA LYS A 226 3.24 17.39 -1.49
C LYS A 226 4.47 16.67 -2.03
N MET A 227 4.37 16.21 -3.27
CA MET A 227 5.49 15.71 -4.06
C MET A 227 6.31 16.88 -4.61
#